data_AF-A0A7S4AYJ7-F1
#
_entry.id   AF-A0A7S4AYJ7-F1
#
_cell.length_a   1.000
_cell.length_b   1.000
_cell.length_c   1.000
_cell.angle_alpha   90.00
_cell.angle_beta   90.00
_cell.angle_gamma   90.00
#
_symmetry.space_group_name_H-M   'P 1'
#
loop_
_entity.id
_entity.type
_entity.pdbx_description
1 polymer ?
#
loop_
_entity_poly.entity_id
_entity_poly.type
_entity_poly.pdbx_seq_one_letter_code
_entity_poly.pdbx_strand_id
1 'polypeptide(L)'
;ARSGDSCLEYLLRGEHCVPSDLGIFLRFSYRMHPELCDLVSEMSYQSNLKPHPSAQSRKLILPTARAQVKEVELPTQNQEVELPTQNQGAEARASRIVVKDGGVQFIQVAHDGNTQSSTEEADFVSEICKQLRASFYEDCDGTRPIEWEDILIVAPYNAQVRLISSKLPPSARVGTVDRFQGQEALVVIVSCCHSDFSDEATASGAADAPVHLSDGARGLSFVLNRNRLNVALSRAQCLAIVLASPTLAEAKPKSLSQQRELNYFCRIREVGEGQRVGAQAAASKPRTGKAQSKKDWQ
;
A
#
# COMPACT_ATOMS: atom_id res chain seq x y z
N ALA A 1 -10.49 -34.93 -0.96
CA ALA A 1 -9.96 -33.86 -0.09
C ALA A 1 -8.73 -33.27 -0.77
N ARG A 2 -8.67 -31.95 -1.00
CA ARG A 2 -7.43 -31.30 -1.44
C ARG A 2 -6.55 -31.20 -0.18
N SER A 3 -5.47 -31.98 -0.13
CA SER A 3 -4.58 -32.00 1.03
C SER A 3 -3.84 -30.66 1.12
N GLY A 4 -4.32 -29.74 1.95
CA GLY A 4 -3.71 -28.42 2.14
C GLY A 4 -4.67 -27.36 2.68
N ASP A 5 -5.98 -27.52 2.46
CA ASP A 5 -6.97 -26.55 2.92
C ASP A 5 -7.19 -26.69 4.43
N SER A 6 -7.22 -25.56 5.14
CA SER A 6 -7.65 -25.56 6.54
C SER A 6 -9.12 -26.03 6.65
N CYS A 7 -9.53 -26.61 7.78
CA CYS A 7 -10.93 -27.04 7.96
C CYS A 7 -11.94 -25.93 7.70
N LEU A 8 -11.58 -24.67 8.00
CA LEU A 8 -12.42 -23.51 7.72
C LEU A 8 -12.49 -23.19 6.22
N GLU A 9 -11.37 -23.28 5.50
CA GLU A 9 -11.31 -23.04 4.06
C GLU A 9 -12.10 -24.09 3.27
N TYR A 10 -12.09 -25.34 3.74
CA TYR A 10 -12.98 -26.39 3.24
C TYR A 10 -14.47 -26.06 3.44
N LEU A 11 -14.83 -25.54 4.62
CA LEU A 11 -16.22 -25.15 4.93
C LEU A 11 -16.69 -23.93 4.15
N LEU A 12 -15.80 -22.98 3.88
CA LEU A 12 -16.09 -21.78 3.09
C LEU A 12 -16.31 -22.08 1.60
N ARG A 13 -15.89 -23.26 1.09
CA ARG A 13 -16.07 -23.68 -0.31
C ARG A 13 -15.58 -22.65 -1.34
N GLY A 14 -14.57 -21.86 -0.98
CA GLY A 14 -14.02 -20.78 -1.82
C GLY A 14 -14.71 -19.42 -1.67
N GLU A 15 -15.70 -19.28 -0.80
CA GLU A 15 -16.31 -18.00 -0.45
C GLU A 15 -15.40 -17.16 0.48
N HIS A 16 -15.50 -15.84 0.35
CA HIS A 16 -14.71 -14.88 1.13
C HIS A 16 -15.33 -14.52 2.49
N CYS A 17 -16.62 -14.81 2.67
CA CYS A 17 -17.33 -14.63 3.91
C CYS A 17 -18.04 -15.93 4.29
N VAL A 18 -18.21 -16.15 5.59
CA VAL A 18 -18.99 -17.29 6.09
C VAL A 18 -20.44 -17.10 5.62
N PRO A 19 -21.00 -18.04 4.84
CA PRO A 19 -22.40 -17.99 4.45
C PRO A 19 -23.32 -17.92 5.68
N SER A 20 -24.45 -17.23 5.57
CA SER A 20 -25.35 -16.97 6.71
C SER A 20 -25.98 -18.23 7.30
N ASP A 21 -25.99 -19.34 6.55
CA ASP A 21 -26.42 -20.67 6.94
C ASP A 21 -25.32 -21.51 7.61
N LEU A 22 -24.06 -21.06 7.58
CA LEU A 22 -22.88 -21.80 8.07
C LEU A 22 -22.19 -21.15 9.27
N GLY A 23 -22.54 -19.92 9.66
CA GLY A 23 -21.99 -19.30 10.87
C GLY A 23 -22.31 -17.82 11.06
N ILE A 24 -21.70 -17.22 12.08
CA ILE A 24 -21.89 -15.82 12.46
C ILE A 24 -20.77 -14.98 11.86
N PHE A 25 -21.14 -13.96 11.08
CA PHE A 25 -20.21 -12.95 10.55
C PHE A 25 -20.20 -11.69 11.42
N LEU A 26 -19.04 -11.33 11.97
CA LEU A 26 -18.85 -10.10 12.73
C LEU A 26 -18.70 -8.91 11.77
N ARG A 27 -19.81 -8.22 11.51
CA ARG A 27 -19.92 -7.16 10.50
C ARG A 27 -19.28 -5.82 10.87
N PHE A 28 -18.78 -5.63 12.09
CA PHE A 28 -18.22 -4.35 12.53
C PHE A 28 -16.73 -4.47 12.88
N SER A 29 -15.92 -3.59 12.29
CA SER A 29 -14.53 -3.38 12.65
C SER A 29 -14.41 -2.20 13.60
N TYR A 30 -13.92 -2.45 14.82
CA TYR A 30 -13.58 -1.42 15.81
C TYR A 30 -12.15 -0.87 15.64
N ARG A 31 -11.43 -1.39 14.65
CA ARG A 31 -9.99 -1.15 14.45
C ARG A 31 -9.73 -0.05 13.42
N MET A 32 -10.26 -0.25 12.21
CA MET A 32 -9.80 0.44 11.01
C MET A 32 -10.57 1.73 10.76
N HIS A 33 -9.85 2.80 10.43
CA HIS A 33 -10.38 4.03 9.86
C HIS A 33 -11.33 3.72 8.67
N PRO A 34 -12.43 4.47 8.46
CA PRO A 34 -13.44 4.14 7.45
C PRO A 34 -12.88 3.86 6.05
N GLU A 35 -12.05 4.75 5.49
CA GLU A 35 -11.48 4.58 4.14
C GLU A 35 -10.64 3.28 4.02
N LEU A 36 -9.89 2.94 5.07
CA LEU A 36 -9.13 1.69 5.12
C LEU A 36 -10.05 0.47 5.26
N CYS A 37 -11.06 0.57 6.12
CA CYS A 37 -12.04 -0.49 6.33
C CYS A 37 -12.83 -0.78 5.06
N ASP A 38 -13.24 0.25 4.33
CA ASP A 38 -14.00 0.13 3.09
C ASP A 38 -13.18 -0.57 2.01
N LEU A 39 -11.90 -0.18 1.84
CA LEU A 39 -10.98 -0.85 0.91
C LEU A 39 -10.81 -2.33 1.28
N VAL A 40 -10.48 -2.65 2.54
CA VAL A 40 -10.27 -4.03 2.98
C VAL A 40 -11.57 -4.85 2.89
N SER A 41 -12.72 -4.23 3.19
CA SER A 41 -14.04 -4.86 3.12
C SER A 41 -14.44 -5.19 1.69
N GLU A 42 -14.27 -4.25 0.76
CA GLU A 42 -14.51 -4.44 -0.67
C GLU A 42 -13.68 -5.62 -1.17
N MET A 43 -12.38 -5.62 -0.87
CA MET A 43 -11.46 -6.58 -1.47
C MET A 43 -11.49 -7.96 -0.81
N SER A 44 -11.99 -8.12 0.42
CA SER A 44 -11.86 -9.38 1.18
C SER A 44 -13.10 -9.85 1.89
N TYR A 45 -14.10 -9.00 2.03
CA TYR A 45 -15.32 -9.30 2.76
C TYR A 45 -16.58 -9.01 1.95
N GLN A 46 -16.46 -8.87 0.62
CA GLN A 46 -17.58 -8.56 -0.27
C GLN A 46 -18.40 -7.33 0.20
N SER A 47 -17.71 -6.32 0.75
CA SER A 47 -18.31 -5.11 1.34
C SER A 47 -19.21 -5.34 2.57
N ASN A 48 -19.16 -6.51 3.21
CA ASN A 48 -19.99 -6.84 4.38
C ASN A 48 -19.40 -6.32 5.70
N LEU A 49 -18.08 -6.07 5.76
CA LEU A 49 -17.42 -5.50 6.93
C LEU A 49 -17.60 -3.96 6.93
N LYS A 50 -18.05 -3.39 8.05
CA LYS A 50 -18.29 -1.96 8.22
C LYS A 50 -17.42 -1.38 9.33
N PRO A 51 -16.91 -0.14 9.20
CA PRO A 51 -16.23 0.54 10.29
C PRO A 51 -17.24 0.86 11.41
N HIS A 52 -16.82 0.67 12.66
CA HIS A 52 -17.56 1.17 13.81
C HIS A 52 -17.34 2.69 13.95
N PRO A 53 -18.34 3.50 14.36
CA PRO A 53 -18.19 4.96 14.50
C PRO A 53 -17.02 5.40 15.39
N SER A 54 -16.66 4.60 16.40
CA SER A 54 -15.51 4.87 17.27
C SER A 54 -14.16 4.84 16.56
N ALA A 55 -14.06 4.28 15.35
CA ALA A 55 -12.81 4.30 14.58
C ALA A 55 -12.62 5.61 13.79
N GLN A 56 -13.64 6.48 13.74
CA GLN A 56 -13.58 7.76 13.03
C GLN A 56 -12.81 8.86 13.78
N SER A 57 -12.72 8.74 15.11
CA SER A 57 -11.97 9.68 15.96
C SER A 57 -10.46 9.55 15.82
N ARG A 58 -9.98 8.42 15.26
CA ARG A 58 -8.56 8.09 15.18
C ARG A 58 -7.90 8.79 14.00
N LYS A 59 -7.14 9.84 14.28
CA LYS A 59 -6.47 10.64 13.25
C LYS A 59 -5.04 11.00 13.64
N LEU A 60 -4.20 11.15 12.62
CA LEU A 60 -2.85 11.67 12.77
C LEU A 60 -2.86 13.19 12.61
N ILE A 61 -2.31 13.90 13.59
CA ILE A 61 -2.06 15.34 13.52
C ILE A 61 -0.63 15.52 13.04
N LEU A 62 -0.50 15.83 11.75
CA LEU A 62 0.79 16.01 11.09
C LEU A 62 1.33 17.43 11.35
N PRO A 63 2.65 17.60 11.55
CA PRO A 63 3.25 18.91 11.70
C PRO A 63 3.03 19.70 10.40
N THR A 64 2.28 20.81 10.49
CA THR A 64 2.03 21.66 9.33
C THR A 64 3.36 22.24 8.85
N ALA A 65 3.65 22.15 7.55
CA ALA A 65 4.89 22.63 6.95
C ALA A 65 5.24 24.12 7.22
N ARG A 66 4.30 24.91 7.76
CA ARG A 66 4.46 26.33 8.10
C ARG A 66 5.09 26.63 9.46
N ALA A 67 5.21 25.67 10.38
CA ALA A 67 5.65 25.97 11.75
C ALA A 67 7.18 26.09 11.95
N GLN A 68 7.98 26.10 10.88
CA GLN A 68 9.46 26.14 10.95
C GLN A 68 10.09 27.32 10.19
N VAL A 69 9.49 28.50 10.20
CA VAL A 69 10.23 29.75 9.92
C VAL A 69 10.46 30.45 11.25
N LYS A 70 11.54 30.08 11.94
CA LYS A 70 12.19 31.02 12.85
C LYS A 70 12.99 31.94 11.95
N GLU A 71 12.50 33.16 11.78
CA GLU A 71 13.22 34.26 11.15
C GLU A 71 14.50 34.48 11.96
N VAL A 72 15.61 33.96 11.46
CA VAL A 72 16.95 34.22 12.01
C VAL A 72 17.46 35.45 11.27
N GLU A 73 17.43 36.60 11.93
CA GLU A 73 18.16 37.80 11.49
C GLU A 73 19.65 37.46 11.37
N LEU A 74 20.21 37.61 10.17
CA LEU A 74 21.64 37.43 9.91
C LEU A 74 22.44 38.62 10.48
N PRO A 75 23.49 38.40 11.28
CA PRO A 75 24.58 39.36 11.35
C PRO A 75 25.43 39.24 10.08
N THR A 76 25.46 40.32 9.31
CA THR A 76 26.42 40.59 8.23
C THR A 76 27.85 40.50 8.75
N GLN A 77 28.69 39.68 8.13
CA GLN A 77 30.08 40.03 7.83
C GLN A 77 30.66 39.13 6.73
N ASN A 78 31.14 39.80 5.69
CA ASN A 78 31.77 39.27 4.49
C ASN A 78 33.09 38.56 4.82
N GLN A 79 33.32 37.40 4.21
CA GLN A 79 34.65 36.99 3.76
C GLN A 79 34.51 36.05 2.56
N GLU A 80 35.02 36.53 1.42
CA GLU A 80 35.16 35.80 0.16
C GLU A 80 36.18 34.67 0.33
N VAL A 81 35.80 33.44 -0.01
CA VAL A 81 36.74 32.35 -0.35
C VAL A 81 36.17 31.56 -1.53
N GLU A 82 37.08 31.24 -2.46
CA GLU A 82 36.92 30.79 -3.84
C GLU A 82 36.04 29.55 -4.12
N LEU A 83 35.41 29.53 -5.30
CA LEU A 83 34.75 28.37 -5.91
C LEU A 83 35.76 27.33 -6.39
N PRO A 84 35.46 26.03 -6.24
CA PRO A 84 35.50 25.17 -7.42
C PRO A 84 34.25 24.30 -7.58
N THR A 85 33.63 24.49 -8.76
CA THR A 85 33.08 23.48 -9.67
C THR A 85 32.23 22.32 -9.16
N GLN A 86 30.97 22.37 -9.60
CA GLN A 86 30.13 21.26 -10.07
C GLN A 86 29.79 20.17 -9.06
N ASN A 87 28.67 20.37 -8.36
CA ASN A 87 27.80 19.28 -7.94
C ASN A 87 26.33 19.64 -8.17
N GLN A 88 26.00 20.00 -9.42
CA GLN A 88 24.61 20.12 -9.88
C GLN A 88 24.08 18.72 -10.22
N GLY A 89 23.70 17.95 -9.20
CA GLY A 89 23.16 16.60 -9.42
C GLY A 89 22.41 15.98 -8.24
N ALA A 90 22.61 16.45 -7.01
CA ALA A 90 22.05 15.81 -5.82
C ALA A 90 20.83 16.51 -5.20
N GLU A 91 20.53 17.75 -5.59
CA GLU A 91 19.51 18.58 -4.91
C GLU A 91 18.08 18.44 -5.47
N ALA A 92 17.85 17.56 -6.45
CA ALA A 92 16.58 17.51 -7.19
C ALA A 92 15.56 16.44 -6.74
N ARG A 93 15.76 15.70 -5.63
CA ARG A 93 14.91 14.54 -5.28
C ARG A 93 14.13 14.59 -3.97
N ALA A 94 14.25 15.65 -3.17
CA ALA A 94 13.44 15.82 -1.97
C ALA A 94 12.07 16.44 -2.31
N SER A 95 11.28 15.79 -3.18
CA SER A 95 9.85 16.06 -3.23
C SER A 95 9.30 15.74 -1.84
N ARG A 96 8.94 16.79 -1.07
CA ARG A 96 8.46 16.70 0.30
C ARG A 96 7.27 15.73 0.34
N ILE A 97 7.49 14.53 0.86
CA ILE A 97 6.44 13.51 1.03
C ILE A 97 5.40 14.12 1.97
N VAL A 98 4.14 14.14 1.53
CA VAL A 98 3.01 14.58 2.37
C VAL A 98 2.30 13.32 2.82
N VAL A 99 2.44 12.96 4.10
CA VAL A 99 1.70 11.84 4.69
C VAL A 99 0.22 12.23 4.83
N LYS A 100 -0.72 11.30 4.64
CA LYS A 100 -2.15 11.51 4.94
C LYS A 100 -2.41 11.41 6.45
N ASP A 101 -3.49 12.01 6.93
CA ASP A 101 -3.90 11.95 8.34
C ASP A 101 -4.66 10.66 8.71
N GLY A 102 -5.09 9.86 7.72
CA GLY A 102 -5.76 8.58 7.90
C GLY A 102 -6.07 7.87 6.58
N GLY A 103 -6.64 6.67 6.67
CA GLY A 103 -7.09 5.89 5.52
C GLY A 103 -5.97 5.09 4.83
N VAL A 104 -5.89 5.23 3.51
CA VAL A 104 -4.91 4.50 2.69
C VAL A 104 -4.12 5.52 1.87
N GLN A 105 -2.80 5.36 1.84
CA GLN A 105 -1.91 6.16 1.02
C GLN A 105 -1.03 5.26 0.17
N PHE A 106 -0.94 5.57 -1.12
CA PHE A 106 -0.03 4.88 -2.03
C PHE A 106 1.05 5.86 -2.50
N ILE A 107 2.31 5.47 -2.36
CA ILE A 107 3.47 6.27 -2.72
C ILE A 107 4.25 5.51 -3.78
N GLN A 108 4.27 6.06 -5.00
CA GLN A 108 5.09 5.55 -6.08
C GLN A 108 6.55 5.91 -5.83
N VAL A 109 7.41 4.90 -5.81
CA VAL A 109 8.86 5.07 -5.66
C VAL A 109 9.52 4.58 -6.94
N ALA A 110 10.06 5.50 -7.75
CA ALA A 110 10.73 5.13 -8.99
C ALA A 110 12.08 4.46 -8.71
N HIS A 111 12.22 3.20 -9.09
CA HIS A 111 13.45 2.41 -9.04
C HIS A 111 13.37 1.28 -10.08
N ASP A 112 14.51 0.70 -10.46
CA ASP A 112 14.62 -0.27 -11.56
C ASP A 112 15.60 -1.39 -11.19
N GLY A 113 15.33 -2.62 -11.65
CA GLY A 113 16.21 -3.78 -11.39
C GLY A 113 16.13 -4.40 -9.99
N ASN A 114 15.26 -3.92 -9.08
CA ASN A 114 15.19 -4.45 -7.72
C ASN A 114 14.25 -5.67 -7.65
N THR A 115 14.73 -6.75 -7.03
CA THR A 115 13.96 -8.01 -6.89
C THR A 115 13.59 -8.35 -5.45
N GLN A 116 14.49 -8.15 -4.49
CA GLN A 116 14.27 -8.51 -3.08
C GLN A 116 14.51 -7.38 -2.09
N SER A 117 15.08 -6.27 -2.55
CA SER A 117 15.33 -5.08 -1.74
C SER A 117 15.47 -3.85 -2.63
N SER A 118 14.98 -2.72 -2.13
CA SER A 118 15.12 -1.40 -2.76
C SER A 118 15.62 -0.42 -1.71
N THR A 119 16.78 0.16 -1.99
CA THR A 119 17.37 1.24 -1.17
C THR A 119 16.50 2.48 -1.23
N GLU A 120 15.92 2.77 -2.39
CA GLU A 120 15.01 3.89 -2.64
C GLU A 120 13.79 3.78 -1.73
N GLU A 121 13.05 2.66 -1.78
CA GLU A 121 11.91 2.48 -0.88
C GLU A 121 12.33 2.55 0.59
N ALA A 122 13.48 1.98 0.96
CA ALA A 122 13.97 2.05 2.34
C ALA A 122 14.30 3.49 2.79
N ASP A 123 14.77 4.35 1.89
CA ASP A 123 14.97 5.79 2.17
C ASP A 123 13.63 6.51 2.37
N PHE A 124 12.64 6.24 1.51
CA PHE A 124 11.29 6.77 1.68
C PHE A 124 10.66 6.32 2.99
N VAL A 125 10.82 5.04 3.37
CA VAL A 125 10.35 4.53 4.68
C VAL A 125 10.99 5.30 5.83
N SER A 126 12.31 5.54 5.79
CA SER A 126 13.01 6.31 6.82
C SER A 126 12.46 7.73 6.93
N GLU A 127 12.22 8.40 5.81
CA GLU A 127 11.68 9.76 5.79
C GLU A 127 10.25 9.83 6.32
N ILE A 128 9.39 8.88 5.92
CA ILE A 128 8.02 8.77 6.45
C ILE A 128 8.06 8.55 7.96
N CYS A 129 8.94 7.66 8.45
CA CYS A 129 9.07 7.41 9.88
C CYS A 129 9.49 8.67 10.65
N LYS A 130 10.40 9.48 10.12
CA LYS A 130 10.78 10.76 10.74
C LYS A 130 9.60 11.72 10.85
N GLN A 131 8.80 11.83 9.79
CA GLN A 131 7.59 12.68 9.80
C GLN A 131 6.54 12.18 10.79
N LEU A 132 6.28 10.87 10.82
CA LEU A 132 5.36 10.24 11.76
C LEU A 132 5.84 10.43 13.21
N ARG A 133 7.13 10.25 13.49
CA ARG A 133 7.71 10.47 14.82
C ARG A 133 7.66 11.93 15.28
N ALA A 134 7.48 12.88 14.36
CA ALA A 134 7.25 14.30 14.66
C ALA A 134 5.76 14.67 14.70
N SER A 135 4.86 13.70 14.54
CA SER A 135 3.41 13.88 14.53
C SER A 135 2.77 13.44 15.84
N PHE A 136 1.50 13.80 16.01
CA PHE A 136 0.68 13.40 17.15
C PHE A 136 -0.47 12.50 16.68
N TYR A 137 -0.96 11.69 17.59
CA TYR A 137 -2.17 10.89 17.44
C TYR A 137 -3.27 11.45 18.32
N GLU A 138 -4.48 11.57 17.77
CA GLU A 138 -5.69 11.97 18.48
C GLU A 138 -6.72 10.83 18.46
N ASP A 139 -7.30 10.55 19.64
CA ASP A 139 -8.46 9.68 19.82
C ASP A 139 -9.40 10.26 20.89
N CYS A 140 -10.44 9.51 21.28
CA CYS A 140 -11.41 9.90 22.30
C CYS A 140 -10.79 10.26 23.67
N ASP A 141 -9.63 9.69 23.99
CA ASP A 141 -8.94 9.88 25.28
C ASP A 141 -7.96 11.07 25.26
N GLY A 142 -7.78 11.73 24.11
CA GLY A 142 -6.94 12.91 23.94
C GLY A 142 -5.81 12.74 22.91
N THR A 143 -4.85 13.67 22.96
CA THR A 143 -3.74 13.75 22.01
C THR A 143 -2.42 13.33 22.65
N ARG A 144 -1.63 12.50 21.96
CA ARG A 144 -0.29 12.08 22.40
C ARG A 144 0.70 11.98 21.24
N PRO A 145 2.03 12.05 21.47
CA PRO A 145 3.01 11.81 20.41
C PRO A 145 2.93 10.36 19.88
N ILE A 146 3.31 10.18 18.62
CA ILE A 146 3.44 8.86 17.98
C ILE A 146 4.74 8.21 18.42
N GLU A 147 4.65 6.98 18.92
CA GLU A 147 5.79 6.18 19.36
C GLU A 147 6.21 5.11 18.33
N TRP A 148 7.34 4.43 18.54
CA TRP A 148 7.82 3.41 17.58
C TRP A 148 6.94 2.16 17.60
N GLU A 149 6.27 1.91 18.71
CA GLU A 149 5.28 0.86 18.89
C GLU A 149 4.03 1.12 18.04
N ASP A 150 3.75 2.37 17.71
CA ASP A 150 2.59 2.78 16.89
C ASP A 150 2.82 2.62 15.39
N ILE A 151 4.04 2.29 14.96
CA ILE A 151 4.43 2.15 13.55
C ILE A 151 4.86 0.72 13.29
N LEU A 152 4.22 0.05 12.34
CA LEU A 152 4.57 -1.28 11.89
C LEU A 152 5.03 -1.27 10.44
N ILE A 153 6.23 -1.76 10.17
CA ILE A 153 6.79 -1.80 8.83
C ILE A 153 6.89 -3.24 8.35
N VAL A 154 6.34 -3.48 7.16
CA VAL A 154 6.21 -4.81 6.59
C VAL A 154 6.80 -4.86 5.19
N ALA A 155 7.59 -5.90 4.92
CA ALA A 155 8.10 -6.17 3.58
C ALA A 155 8.00 -7.68 3.24
N PRO A 156 7.80 -8.06 1.96
CA PRO A 156 7.72 -9.47 1.58
C PRO A 156 9.03 -10.25 1.82
N TYR A 157 10.18 -9.59 1.63
CA TYR A 157 11.49 -10.22 1.65
C TYR A 157 12.32 -9.85 2.87
N ASN A 158 13.02 -10.83 3.44
CA ASN A 158 13.95 -10.60 4.55
C ASN A 158 15.13 -9.68 4.17
N ALA A 159 15.52 -9.64 2.89
CA ALA A 159 16.53 -8.70 2.40
C ALA A 159 16.06 -7.26 2.59
N GLN A 160 14.84 -6.93 2.15
CA GLN A 160 14.24 -5.62 2.38
C GLN A 160 14.05 -5.31 3.87
N VAL A 161 13.60 -6.27 4.68
CA VAL A 161 13.49 -6.10 6.14
C VAL A 161 14.84 -5.67 6.74
N ARG A 162 15.93 -6.38 6.42
CA ARG A 162 17.28 -6.04 6.93
C ARG A 162 17.73 -4.65 6.49
N LEU A 163 17.47 -4.30 5.23
CA LEU A 163 17.83 -2.99 4.68
C LEU A 163 17.09 -1.86 5.39
N ILE A 164 15.78 -1.99 5.58
CA ILE A 164 14.98 -1.01 6.31
C ILE A 164 15.43 -0.94 7.78
N SER A 165 15.62 -2.09 8.44
CA SER A 165 16.09 -2.16 9.83
C SER A 165 17.45 -1.47 10.01
N SER A 166 18.36 -1.54 9.02
CA SER A 166 19.65 -0.85 9.11
C SER A 166 19.57 0.68 9.05
N LYS A 167 18.44 1.23 8.57
CA LYS A 167 18.20 2.69 8.47
C LYS A 167 17.37 3.25 9.62
N LEU A 168 16.92 2.41 10.55
CA LEU A 168 16.01 2.75 11.62
C LEU A 168 16.59 2.37 12.99
N PRO A 169 16.11 2.97 14.10
CA PRO A 169 16.56 2.58 15.42
C PRO A 169 16.10 1.15 15.78
N PRO A 170 16.77 0.48 16.74
CA PRO A 170 16.41 -0.88 17.16
C PRO A 170 14.98 -1.04 17.70
N SER A 171 14.35 0.05 18.15
CA SER A 171 12.96 0.07 18.62
C SER A 171 11.93 -0.04 17.48
N ALA A 172 12.33 0.18 16.22
CA ALA A 172 11.42 0.14 15.09
C ALA A 172 10.94 -1.30 14.80
N ARG A 173 9.63 -1.47 14.62
CA ARG A 173 9.01 -2.77 14.34
C ARG A 173 9.04 -3.04 12.84
N VAL A 174 10.05 -3.79 12.38
CA VAL A 174 10.24 -4.16 10.96
C VAL A 174 10.25 -5.68 10.81
N GLY A 175 9.57 -6.20 9.79
CA GLY A 175 9.50 -7.64 9.57
C GLY A 175 8.68 -8.06 8.37
N THR A 176 8.53 -9.37 8.19
CA THR A 176 7.67 -9.92 7.15
C THR A 176 6.22 -10.02 7.62
N VAL A 177 5.29 -10.10 6.68
CA VAL A 177 3.84 -10.20 6.97
C VAL A 177 3.54 -11.34 7.94
N ASP A 178 4.20 -12.50 7.76
CA ASP A 178 3.98 -13.71 8.55
C ASP A 178 4.46 -13.55 10.00
N ARG A 179 5.45 -12.70 10.26
CA ARG A 179 6.07 -12.53 11.59
C ARG A 179 5.22 -11.73 12.56
N PHE A 180 4.22 -10.99 12.06
CA PHE A 180 3.37 -10.11 12.85
C PHE A 180 1.91 -10.56 12.91
N GLN A 181 1.67 -11.87 12.88
CA GLN A 181 0.33 -12.40 13.03
C GLN A 181 -0.22 -12.04 14.42
N GLY A 182 -1.32 -11.28 14.44
CA GLY A 182 -1.99 -10.83 15.66
C GLY A 182 -1.53 -9.48 16.20
N GLN A 183 -0.53 -8.85 15.60
CA GLN A 183 -0.08 -7.52 16.02
C GLN A 183 -0.68 -6.41 15.16
N GLU A 184 -0.86 -5.24 15.76
CA GLU A 184 -1.46 -4.05 15.13
C GLU A 184 -0.62 -2.81 15.44
N ALA A 185 -0.90 -1.72 14.71
CA ALA A 185 -0.24 -0.43 14.87
C ALA A 185 -1.16 0.70 14.39
N LEU A 186 -0.93 1.93 14.86
CA LEU A 186 -1.64 3.10 14.35
C LEU A 186 -1.38 3.28 12.86
N VAL A 187 -0.13 3.10 12.45
CA VAL A 187 0.31 3.20 11.06
C VAL A 187 0.99 1.91 10.62
N VAL A 188 0.61 1.41 9.45
CA VAL A 188 1.33 0.32 8.77
C VAL A 188 1.96 0.83 7.50
N ILE A 189 3.24 0.51 7.30
CA ILE A 189 3.98 0.83 6.08
C ILE A 189 4.34 -0.48 5.39
N VAL A 190 3.89 -0.65 4.14
CA VAL A 190 4.20 -1.81 3.30
C VAL A 190 5.20 -1.40 2.23
N SER A 191 6.37 -2.03 2.19
CA SER A 191 7.38 -1.82 1.13
C SER A 191 7.41 -3.04 0.21
N CYS A 192 7.02 -2.86 -1.05
CA CYS A 192 6.98 -3.92 -2.06
C CYS A 192 8.34 -4.24 -2.66
N CYS A 193 9.25 -3.26 -2.72
CA CYS A 193 10.67 -3.31 -3.09
C CYS A 193 11.03 -3.95 -4.44
N HIS A 194 10.05 -4.22 -5.29
CA HIS A 194 10.22 -5.02 -6.50
C HIS A 194 9.87 -4.17 -7.73
N SER A 195 10.80 -4.10 -8.67
CA SER A 195 10.65 -3.35 -9.93
C SER A 195 11.12 -4.12 -11.17
N ASP A 196 11.72 -5.30 -11.00
CA ASP A 196 12.21 -6.13 -12.11
C ASP A 196 11.32 -7.35 -12.35
N PHE A 197 10.69 -7.40 -13.53
CA PHE A 197 9.82 -8.50 -13.97
C PHE A 197 10.42 -9.30 -15.12
N SER A 198 11.71 -9.14 -15.41
CA SER A 198 12.41 -9.75 -16.55
C SER A 198 12.53 -11.29 -16.44
N ASP A 199 12.53 -11.83 -15.22
CA ASP A 199 12.84 -13.25 -14.96
C ASP A 199 11.63 -14.23 -14.94
N GLU A 200 10.38 -13.79 -15.13
CA GLU A 200 9.29 -14.78 -15.32
C GLU A 200 9.28 -15.35 -16.75
N ALA A 201 10.12 -14.87 -17.66
CA ALA A 201 10.13 -15.18 -19.09
C ALA A 201 10.94 -16.42 -19.50
N THR A 202 10.91 -17.53 -18.76
CA THR A 202 11.54 -18.80 -19.22
C THR A 202 10.95 -20.10 -18.64
N ALA A 203 9.75 -20.09 -18.05
CA ALA A 203 9.09 -21.31 -17.57
C ALA A 203 7.94 -21.80 -18.48
N SER A 204 8.01 -21.51 -19.79
CA SER A 204 7.10 -22.08 -20.77
C SER A 204 7.88 -22.69 -21.94
N GLY A 205 8.13 -24.00 -21.86
CA GLY A 205 8.25 -24.82 -23.07
C GLY A 205 9.64 -25.29 -23.54
N ALA A 206 10.52 -25.74 -22.65
CA ALA A 206 11.59 -26.66 -23.05
C ALA A 206 11.76 -27.78 -22.01
N ALA A 207 11.39 -29.00 -22.39
CA ALA A 207 11.89 -30.18 -21.70
C ALA A 207 13.41 -30.22 -21.89
N ASP A 208 14.14 -30.49 -20.82
CA ASP A 208 15.59 -30.82 -20.82
C ASP A 208 16.62 -29.66 -20.82
N ALA A 209 16.31 -28.50 -20.23
CA ALA A 209 17.35 -27.56 -19.80
C ALA A 209 17.45 -27.51 -18.26
N PRO A 210 18.64 -27.59 -17.65
CA PRO A 210 18.79 -27.43 -16.22
C PRO A 210 18.45 -26.00 -15.85
N VAL A 211 17.31 -25.85 -15.18
CA VAL A 211 16.89 -24.60 -14.57
C VAL A 211 17.88 -24.30 -13.45
N HIS A 212 18.95 -23.58 -13.76
CA HIS A 212 19.61 -22.77 -12.75
C HIS A 212 18.63 -21.66 -12.40
N LEU A 213 17.70 -22.02 -11.51
CA LEU A 213 16.90 -21.10 -10.73
C LEU A 213 17.88 -20.08 -10.18
N SER A 214 17.73 -18.80 -10.55
CA SER A 214 18.18 -17.77 -9.64
C SER A 214 17.38 -18.02 -8.35
N ASP A 215 18.05 -18.50 -7.29
CA ASP A 215 17.46 -18.91 -6.00
C ASP A 215 16.70 -17.78 -5.27
N GLY A 216 16.46 -16.66 -5.96
CA GLY A 216 15.91 -15.42 -5.43
C GLY A 216 14.64 -14.89 -6.10
N ALA A 217 14.21 -15.40 -7.26
CA ALA A 217 13.02 -14.88 -7.94
C ALA A 217 11.74 -15.58 -7.43
N ARG A 218 11.35 -15.31 -6.18
CA ARG A 218 9.95 -15.55 -5.78
C ARG A 218 9.13 -14.51 -6.54
N GLY A 219 8.56 -14.90 -7.68
CA GLY A 219 7.95 -14.03 -8.69
C GLY A 219 6.78 -13.15 -8.21
N LEU A 220 6.06 -12.55 -9.18
CA LEU A 220 5.05 -11.51 -8.98
C LEU A 220 4.01 -11.88 -7.90
N SER A 221 3.58 -13.15 -7.88
CA SER A 221 2.58 -13.67 -6.93
C SER A 221 3.04 -13.70 -5.48
N PHE A 222 4.35 -13.63 -5.20
CA PHE A 222 4.85 -13.55 -3.83
C PHE A 222 4.65 -12.16 -3.22
N VAL A 223 4.93 -11.10 -4.01
CA VAL A 223 4.77 -9.70 -3.61
C VAL A 223 3.29 -9.30 -3.60
N LEU A 224 2.55 -9.71 -4.64
CA LEU A 224 1.14 -9.36 -4.82
C LEU A 224 0.16 -10.33 -4.15
N ASN A 225 0.66 -11.23 -3.30
CA ASN A 225 -0.19 -12.19 -2.62
C ASN A 225 -1.32 -11.48 -1.86
N ARG A 226 -2.56 -11.71 -2.31
CA ARG A 226 -3.75 -11.06 -1.76
C ARG A 226 -3.88 -11.27 -0.26
N ASN A 227 -3.69 -12.49 0.24
CA ASN A 227 -3.82 -12.79 1.67
C ASN A 227 -2.79 -12.01 2.49
N ARG A 228 -1.56 -11.91 2.01
CA ARG A 228 -0.49 -11.17 2.68
C ARG A 228 -0.74 -9.67 2.69
N LEU A 229 -1.12 -9.08 1.56
CA LEU A 229 -1.45 -7.65 1.48
C LEU A 229 -2.66 -7.31 2.35
N ASN A 230 -3.70 -8.14 2.35
CA ASN A 230 -4.85 -7.98 3.24
C ASN A 230 -4.45 -7.99 4.71
N VAL A 231 -3.65 -8.98 5.11
CA VAL A 231 -3.18 -9.09 6.49
C VAL A 231 -2.36 -7.86 6.86
N ALA A 232 -1.46 -7.39 5.98
CA ALA A 232 -0.66 -6.21 6.21
C ALA A 232 -1.53 -4.95 6.37
N LEU A 233 -2.40 -4.66 5.40
CA LEU A 233 -3.26 -3.46 5.41
C LEU A 233 -4.21 -3.46 6.62
N SER A 234 -4.82 -4.60 6.96
CA SER A 234 -5.74 -4.72 8.09
C SER A 234 -5.08 -4.66 9.48
N ARG A 235 -3.74 -4.57 9.55
CA ARG A 235 -3.01 -4.28 10.81
C ARG A 235 -3.02 -2.80 11.18
N ALA A 236 -3.32 -1.91 10.23
CA ALA A 236 -3.38 -0.48 10.49
C ALA A 236 -4.69 -0.12 11.19
N GLN A 237 -4.60 0.76 12.18
CA GLN A 237 -5.77 1.34 12.82
C GLN A 237 -6.17 2.65 12.13
N CYS A 238 -5.20 3.54 11.87
CA CYS A 238 -5.45 4.86 11.30
C CYS A 238 -5.09 4.93 9.82
N LEU A 239 -3.83 4.58 9.49
CA LEU A 239 -3.26 4.80 8.16
C LEU A 239 -2.48 3.59 7.67
N ALA A 240 -2.75 3.15 6.45
CA ALA A 240 -1.90 2.20 5.73
C ALA A 240 -1.19 2.90 4.57
N ILE A 241 0.14 2.83 4.54
CA ILE A 241 0.98 3.41 3.49
C ILE A 241 1.59 2.26 2.68
N VAL A 242 1.41 2.27 1.36
CA VAL A 242 2.02 1.29 0.45
C VAL A 242 3.03 1.99 -0.43
N LEU A 243 4.28 1.52 -0.37
CA LEU A 243 5.37 1.94 -1.24
C LEU A 243 5.60 0.86 -2.29
N ALA A 244 5.60 1.26 -3.55
CA ALA A 244 5.87 0.35 -4.65
C ALA A 244 6.41 1.08 -5.87
N SER A 245 7.13 0.34 -6.72
CA SER A 245 7.48 0.82 -8.06
C SER A 245 6.23 1.06 -8.91
N PRO A 246 6.19 2.14 -9.72
CA PRO A 246 5.15 2.30 -10.74
C PRO A 246 5.10 1.12 -11.72
N THR A 247 6.26 0.50 -12.02
CA THR A 247 6.36 -0.65 -12.94
C THR A 247 5.66 -1.90 -12.43
N LEU A 248 5.42 -2.02 -11.12
CA LEU A 248 4.73 -3.16 -10.52
C LEU A 248 3.27 -3.28 -10.98
N ALA A 249 2.61 -2.15 -11.23
CA ALA A 249 1.26 -2.12 -11.79
C ALA A 249 1.22 -2.45 -13.29
N GLU A 250 2.37 -2.42 -13.98
CA GLU A 250 2.52 -2.66 -15.42
C GLU A 250 2.98 -4.10 -15.72
N ALA A 251 3.18 -4.92 -14.67
CA ALA A 251 3.56 -6.31 -14.82
C ALA A 251 2.56 -7.07 -15.69
N LYS A 252 3.06 -8.02 -16.49
CA LYS A 252 2.25 -8.82 -17.42
C LYS A 252 1.85 -10.15 -16.77
N PRO A 253 0.63 -10.28 -16.21
CA PRO A 253 0.21 -11.53 -15.59
C PRO A 253 0.09 -12.64 -16.64
N LYS A 254 0.57 -13.84 -16.30
CA LYS A 254 0.54 -15.04 -17.16
C LYS A 254 -0.55 -16.03 -16.78
N SER A 255 -1.26 -15.77 -15.68
CA SER A 255 -2.38 -16.58 -15.20
C SER A 255 -3.52 -15.71 -14.68
N LEU A 256 -4.73 -16.28 -14.64
CA LEU A 256 -5.89 -15.63 -14.02
C LEU A 256 -5.66 -15.32 -12.54
N SER A 257 -4.87 -16.13 -11.83
CA SER A 257 -4.52 -15.87 -10.43
C SER A 257 -3.66 -14.62 -10.30
N GLN A 258 -2.59 -14.51 -11.10
CA GLN A 258 -1.74 -13.33 -11.16
C GLN A 258 -2.51 -12.08 -11.59
N GLN A 259 -3.45 -12.21 -12.54
CA GLN A 259 -4.29 -11.10 -12.95
C GLN A 259 -5.19 -10.60 -11.82
N ARG A 260 -5.74 -11.50 -10.99
CA ARG A 260 -6.52 -11.14 -9.80
C ARG A 260 -5.67 -10.44 -8.74
N GLU A 261 -4.45 -10.93 -8.51
CA GLU A 261 -3.48 -10.32 -7.59
C GLU A 261 -3.08 -8.91 -8.06
N LEU A 262 -2.80 -8.74 -9.35
CA LEU A 262 -2.49 -7.44 -9.95
C LEU A 262 -3.69 -6.48 -9.88
N ASN A 263 -4.90 -6.94 -10.19
CA ASN A 263 -6.10 -6.11 -10.07
C ASN A 263 -6.32 -5.63 -8.63
N TYR A 264 -6.10 -6.52 -7.66
CA TYR A 264 -6.17 -6.18 -6.23
C TYR A 264 -5.14 -5.09 -5.86
N PHE A 265 -3.90 -5.22 -6.34
CA PHE A 265 -2.87 -4.20 -6.14
C PHE A 265 -3.22 -2.86 -6.80
N CYS A 266 -3.70 -2.88 -8.04
CA CYS A 266 -4.15 -1.68 -8.75
C CYS A 266 -5.29 -0.97 -8.03
N ARG A 267 -6.20 -1.71 -7.39
CA ARG A 267 -7.28 -1.13 -6.57
C ARG A 267 -6.73 -0.40 -5.35
N ILE A 268 -5.74 -0.96 -4.66
CA ILE A 268 -5.04 -0.29 -3.55
C ILE A 268 -4.39 1.01 -4.03
N ARG A 269 -3.71 0.98 -5.19
CA ARG A 269 -3.11 2.17 -5.80
C ARG A 269 -4.16 3.25 -6.08
N GLU A 270 -5.25 2.89 -6.75
CA GLU A 270 -6.32 3.83 -7.12
C GLU A 270 -6.92 4.55 -5.90
N VAL A 271 -7.20 3.83 -4.81
CA VAL A 271 -7.72 4.41 -3.57
C VAL A 271 -6.65 5.23 -2.86
N GLY A 272 -5.42 4.70 -2.77
CA GLY A 272 -4.32 5.31 -2.02
C GLY A 272 -3.74 6.58 -2.63
N GLU A 273 -3.75 6.72 -3.97
CA GLU A 273 -3.31 7.94 -4.67
C GLU A 273 -4.36 9.07 -4.59
N GLY A 274 -5.60 8.74 -4.21
CA GLY A 274 -6.72 9.65 -4.23
C GLY A 274 -7.28 9.80 -5.65
N GLN A 275 -8.61 9.79 -5.75
CA GLN A 275 -9.32 10.00 -7.01
C GLN A 275 -8.85 11.27 -7.75
N ARG A 276 -8.06 11.14 -8.82
CA ARG A 276 -8.34 11.89 -10.06
C ARG A 276 -9.50 11.20 -10.78
N VAL A 277 -10.66 11.10 -10.14
CA VAL A 277 -11.90 10.76 -10.84
C VAL A 277 -12.43 12.06 -11.44
N GLY A 278 -11.80 12.45 -12.54
CA GLY A 278 -12.54 13.13 -13.60
C GLY A 278 -13.60 12.14 -14.07
N ALA A 279 -14.78 12.24 -13.47
CA ALA A 279 -16.00 11.70 -14.02
C ALA A 279 -16.20 12.27 -15.42
N GLN A 280 -15.64 11.63 -16.45
CA GLN A 280 -16.38 11.47 -17.68
C GLN A 280 -17.38 10.35 -17.42
N ALA A 281 -18.46 10.74 -16.73
CA ALA A 281 -19.75 10.16 -16.99
C ALA A 281 -19.92 10.15 -18.51
N ALA A 282 -19.86 8.97 -19.11
CA ALA A 282 -20.50 8.71 -20.37
C ALA A 282 -21.99 9.00 -20.15
N ALA A 283 -22.35 10.27 -20.27
CA ALA A 283 -23.70 10.71 -20.55
C ALA A 283 -24.07 10.10 -21.91
N SER A 284 -24.52 8.84 -21.86
CA SER A 284 -25.36 8.28 -22.90
C SER A 284 -26.60 9.17 -22.95
N LYS A 285 -26.58 10.13 -23.87
CA LYS A 285 -27.76 10.91 -24.24
C LYS A 285 -28.92 9.93 -24.45
N PRO A 286 -30.11 10.17 -23.88
CA PRO A 286 -31.30 9.48 -24.36
C PRO A 286 -31.43 9.84 -25.85
N ARG A 287 -31.42 8.82 -26.72
CA ARG A 287 -31.77 8.97 -28.14
C ARG A 287 -33.20 9.49 -28.20
N THR A 288 -33.36 10.80 -28.35
CA THR A 288 -34.60 11.44 -28.76
C THR A 288 -34.70 11.39 -30.29
N GLY A 289 -35.83 10.90 -30.79
CA GLY A 289 -36.23 10.91 -32.21
C GLY A 289 -35.92 9.60 -32.95
N LYS A 290 -36.87 8.88 -33.55
CA LYS A 290 -38.12 9.33 -34.20
C LYS A 290 -39.27 8.37 -33.89
N ALA A 291 -40.42 8.95 -33.62
CA ALA A 291 -41.71 8.29 -33.75
C ALA A 291 -41.88 7.84 -35.21
N GLN A 292 -41.98 6.53 -35.43
CA GLN A 292 -42.44 5.98 -36.71
C GLN A 292 -43.94 5.74 -36.58
N SER A 293 -44.70 6.62 -37.24
CA SER A 293 -46.13 6.54 -37.41
C SER A 293 -46.52 5.16 -37.97
N LYS A 294 -47.50 4.53 -37.31
CA LYS A 294 -48.39 3.56 -37.96
C LYS A 294 -48.92 4.16 -39.26
N LYS A 295 -48.80 3.43 -40.36
CA LYS A 295 -49.73 3.47 -41.50
C LYS A 295 -49.73 2.12 -42.21
N ASP A 296 -50.92 1.54 -42.24
CA ASP A 296 -51.51 0.82 -43.35
C ASP A 296 -50.89 -0.52 -43.76
N TRP A 297 -51.46 -1.60 -43.21
CA TRP A 297 -51.61 -2.88 -43.91
C TRP A 297 -53.10 -3.04 -44.23
N GLN A 298 -53.47 -2.66 -45.46
CA GLN A 298 -54.52 -3.30 -46.26
C GLN A 298 -53.82 -3.92 -47.47
#